data_AF-A0A9E0UPG2-F1
#
_entry.id   AF-A0A9E0UPG2-F1
#
_cell.length_a   1.000
_cell.length_b   1.000
_cell.length_c   1.000
_cell.angle_alpha   90.00
_cell.angle_beta   90.00
_cell.angle_gamma   90.00
#
_symmetry.space_group_name_H-M   'P 1'
#
loop_
_entity.id
_entity.type
_entity.pdbx_description
1 polymer ?
#
loop_
_entity_poly.entity_id
_entity_poly.type
_entity_poly.pdbx_seq_one_letter_code
_entity_poly.pdbx_strand_id
1 'polypeptide(L)'
;MKSKSTFKKIGKLTLAAAAVALMSAPLARAIDAGDVLEAYVDGTVLSTYAQMSDYAIKFNAAVEELKKSPSDENALKAAKAWSDVRKYWEQSEAFLYGPAAFASLDPNLDSWPLDQAQLDTLIKSVN
;
A
#
# COMPACT_ATOMS: atom_id res chain seq x y z
N MET A 1 66.00 -1.04 -61.18
CA MET A 1 66.40 -2.46 -61.05
C MET A 1 65.36 -3.18 -60.22
N LYS A 2 64.70 -4.19 -60.82
CA LYS A 2 64.07 -5.43 -60.28
C LYS A 2 63.76 -5.44 -58.76
N SER A 3 62.59 -5.85 -58.25
CA SER A 3 61.65 -6.87 -58.73
C SER A 3 60.32 -6.77 -57.98
N LYS A 4 59.21 -6.91 -58.71
CA LYS A 4 57.93 -7.38 -58.18
C LYS A 4 58.13 -8.79 -57.63
N SER A 5 57.52 -9.14 -56.50
CA SER A 5 57.26 -10.55 -56.18
C SER A 5 55.98 -10.68 -55.36
N THR A 6 54.91 -10.88 -56.12
CA THR A 6 53.62 -11.40 -55.68
C THR A 6 53.79 -12.89 -55.39
N PHE A 7 53.61 -13.34 -54.16
CA PHE A 7 53.44 -14.77 -53.86
C PHE A 7 52.16 -15.01 -53.08
N LYS A 8 51.20 -15.60 -53.80
CA LYS A 8 49.93 -16.17 -53.32
C LYS A 8 50.15 -17.66 -53.05
N LYS A 9 49.96 -18.12 -51.81
CA LYS A 9 49.70 -19.53 -51.41
C LYS A 9 48.90 -19.48 -50.10
N ILE A 10 47.56 -19.51 -50.18
CA ILE A 10 46.69 -20.68 -49.96
C ILE A 10 46.79 -21.27 -48.55
N GLY A 11 45.79 -20.93 -47.72
CA GLY A 11 44.96 -21.89 -46.99
C GLY A 11 45.48 -22.44 -45.66
N LYS A 12 45.07 -21.82 -44.54
CA LYS A 12 44.62 -22.52 -43.34
C LYS A 12 43.45 -21.75 -42.70
N LEU A 13 42.31 -22.41 -42.64
CA LEU A 13 41.10 -22.02 -41.93
C LEU A 13 41.31 -22.36 -40.45
N THR A 14 41.25 -21.38 -39.55
CA THR A 14 41.03 -21.63 -38.12
C THR A 14 40.18 -20.52 -37.52
N LEU A 15 39.23 -20.96 -36.71
CA LEU A 15 38.07 -20.30 -36.13
C LEU A 15 38.44 -19.36 -34.96
N ALA A 16 37.49 -18.47 -34.59
CA ALA A 16 37.38 -17.65 -33.36
C ALA A 16 37.96 -16.21 -33.46
N ALA A 17 37.33 -15.15 -32.94
CA ALA A 17 36.17 -15.02 -32.06
C ALA A 17 35.43 -13.69 -32.34
N ALA A 18 34.11 -13.71 -32.26
CA ALA A 18 33.29 -12.52 -32.02
C ALA A 18 33.25 -12.27 -30.51
N ALA A 19 33.56 -11.05 -30.06
CA ALA A 19 33.21 -10.57 -28.73
C ALA A 19 33.13 -9.03 -28.78
N VAL A 20 31.93 -8.49 -29.01
CA VAL A 20 30.99 -8.00 -27.98
C VAL A 20 31.29 -6.55 -27.64
N ALA A 21 30.50 -5.65 -28.21
CA ALA A 21 30.33 -4.30 -27.71
C ALA A 21 29.88 -4.39 -26.24
N LEU A 22 30.71 -3.89 -25.34
CA LEU A 22 30.34 -3.71 -23.94
C LEU A 22 29.27 -2.62 -23.88
N MET A 23 28.01 -3.03 -23.90
CA MET A 23 26.88 -2.19 -23.52
C MET A 23 27.08 -1.84 -22.04
N SER A 24 27.40 -0.58 -21.74
CA SER A 24 27.32 -0.05 -20.39
C SER A 24 25.85 0.01 -19.99
N ALA A 25 25.32 -1.11 -19.48
CA ALA A 25 24.08 -1.05 -18.70
C ALA A 25 24.33 -0.15 -17.48
N PRO A 26 23.36 0.66 -17.05
CA PRO A 26 23.50 1.39 -15.79
C PRO A 26 23.68 0.35 -14.68
N LEU A 27 24.70 0.54 -13.83
CA LEU A 27 24.78 -0.17 -12.56
C LEU A 27 23.45 0.06 -11.84
N ALA A 28 22.70 -1.02 -11.60
CA ALA A 28 21.55 -0.96 -10.69
C ALA A 28 22.04 -0.31 -9.40
N ARG A 29 21.47 0.85 -9.04
CA ARG A 29 21.78 1.49 -7.76
C ARG A 29 21.36 0.50 -6.68
N ALA A 30 22.29 0.17 -5.77
CA ALA A 30 21.93 -0.60 -4.58
C ALA A 30 20.74 0.11 -3.90
N ILE A 31 19.66 -0.63 -3.68
CA ILE A 31 18.49 -0.10 -2.96
C ILE A 31 18.95 0.18 -1.54
N ASP A 32 18.90 1.45 -1.15
CA ASP A 32 19.20 1.85 0.23
C ASP A 32 18.01 1.53 1.12
N ALA A 33 18.26 1.05 2.34
CA ALA A 33 17.20 0.75 3.29
C ALA A 33 16.37 2.00 3.63
N GLY A 34 16.98 3.19 3.64
CA GLY A 34 16.31 4.47 3.80
C GLY A 34 15.30 4.74 2.69
N ASP A 35 15.68 4.53 1.42
CA ASP A 35 14.79 4.70 0.27
C ASP A 35 13.54 3.79 0.38
N VAL A 36 13.72 2.56 0.87
CA VAL A 36 12.61 1.62 1.12
C VAL A 36 11.70 2.09 2.25
N LEU A 37 12.28 2.57 3.35
CA LEU A 37 11.52 3.06 4.49
C LEU A 37 10.73 4.33 4.16
N GLU A 38 11.31 5.25 3.39
CA GLU A 38 10.60 6.45 2.93
C GLU A 38 9.41 6.08 2.04
N ALA A 39 9.63 5.21 1.06
CA ALA A 39 8.55 4.72 0.20
C ALA A 39 7.44 3.97 0.98
N TYR A 40 7.82 3.20 2.00
CA TYR A 40 6.88 2.51 2.88
C TYR A 40 6.06 3.49 3.72
N VAL A 41 6.70 4.47 4.36
CA VAL A 41 6.02 5.44 5.22
C VAL A 41 5.07 6.31 4.40
N ASP A 42 5.56 6.92 3.33
CA ASP A 42 4.77 7.89 2.55
C ASP A 42 3.73 7.21 1.68
N GLY A 43 4.14 6.15 0.97
CA GLY A 43 3.29 5.47 0.00
C GLY A 43 2.28 4.50 0.62
N THR A 44 2.57 3.97 1.81
CA THR A 44 1.73 2.95 2.45
C THR A 44 1.13 3.45 3.76
N VAL A 45 1.95 3.78 4.77
CA VAL A 45 1.44 4.07 6.12
C VAL A 45 0.62 5.36 6.14
N LEU A 46 1.21 6.49 5.73
CA LEU A 46 0.55 7.80 5.75
C LEU A 46 -0.62 7.84 4.77
N SER A 47 -0.45 7.29 3.57
CA SER A 47 -1.51 7.17 2.57
C SER A 47 -2.73 6.40 3.09
N THR A 48 -2.52 5.26 3.76
CA THR A 48 -3.61 4.45 4.32
C THR A 48 -4.37 5.21 5.40
N TYR A 49 -3.68 5.84 6.35
CA TYR A 49 -4.35 6.61 7.41
C TYR A 49 -5.03 7.88 6.89
N ALA A 50 -4.48 8.55 5.88
CA ALA A 50 -5.14 9.68 5.22
C ALA A 50 -6.47 9.26 4.59
N GLN A 51 -6.47 8.15 3.84
CA GLN A 51 -7.69 7.60 3.26
C GLN A 51 -8.68 7.14 4.35
N MET A 52 -8.21 6.47 5.40
CA MET A 52 -9.06 6.09 6.52
C MET A 52 -9.75 7.31 7.14
N SER A 53 -9.03 8.43 7.33
CA SER A 53 -9.58 9.67 7.86
C SER A 53 -10.65 10.27 6.94
N ASP A 54 -10.36 10.39 5.64
CA ASP A 54 -11.31 10.91 4.65
C ASP A 54 -12.60 10.08 4.60
N TYR A 55 -12.49 8.76 4.70
CA TYR A 55 -13.65 7.88 4.71
C TYR A 55 -14.37 7.85 6.06
N ALA A 56 -13.69 8.05 7.18
CA ALA A 56 -14.31 8.22 8.49
C ALA A 56 -15.19 9.47 8.53
N ILE A 57 -14.76 10.58 7.91
CA ILE A 57 -15.56 11.81 7.77
C ILE A 57 -16.85 11.53 6.98
N LYS A 58 -16.75 10.78 5.87
CA LYS A 58 -17.92 10.37 5.06
C LYS A 58 -18.86 9.45 5.84
N PHE A 59 -18.32 8.50 6.59
CA PHE A 59 -19.11 7.62 7.45
C PHE A 59 -19.88 8.41 8.51
N ASN A 60 -19.20 9.33 9.22
CA ASN A 60 -19.85 10.18 10.21
C ASN A 60 -20.98 11.02 9.59
N ALA A 61 -20.76 11.61 8.41
CA ALA A 61 -21.80 12.35 7.71
C ALA A 61 -23.03 11.49 7.35
N ALA A 62 -22.82 10.24 6.91
CA ALA A 62 -23.91 9.31 6.61
C ALA A 62 -24.69 8.89 7.87
N VAL A 63 -24.00 8.70 9.00
CA VAL A 63 -24.64 8.41 10.30
C VAL A 63 -25.46 9.61 10.79
N GLU A 64 -24.92 10.83 10.66
CA GLU A 64 -25.66 12.04 11.03
C GLU A 64 -26.92 12.25 10.18
N GLU A 65 -26.88 11.87 8.89
CA GLU A 65 -28.07 11.90 8.04
C GLU A 65 -29.09 10.83 8.45
N LEU A 66 -28.66 9.60 8.73
CA LEU A 66 -29.53 8.55 9.25
C LEU A 66 -30.22 8.96 10.55
N LYS A 67 -29.49 9.63 11.45
CA LYS A 67 -30.05 10.15 12.72
C LYS A 67 -31.11 11.22 12.49
N LYS A 68 -30.92 12.11 11.51
CA LYS A 68 -31.87 13.19 11.19
C LYS A 68 -33.11 12.68 10.46
N SER A 69 -32.94 11.74 9.54
CA SER A 69 -34.01 11.17 8.72
C SER A 69 -33.91 9.65 8.66
N PRO A 70 -34.43 8.94 9.68
CA PRO A 70 -34.38 7.48 9.73
C PRO A 70 -35.14 6.84 8.56
N SER A 71 -34.46 6.04 7.76
CA SER A 71 -35.04 5.25 6.66
C SER A 71 -34.12 4.09 6.29
N ASP A 72 -34.68 3.05 5.66
CA ASP A 72 -33.89 1.90 5.16
C ASP A 72 -32.81 2.34 4.16
N GLU A 73 -33.14 3.34 3.33
CA GLU A 73 -32.19 3.91 2.37
C GLU A 73 -31.00 4.58 3.08
N ASN A 74 -31.26 5.40 4.10
CA ASN A 74 -30.20 6.06 4.84
C ASN A 74 -29.41 5.07 5.70
N ALA A 75 -30.05 4.00 6.21
CA ALA A 75 -29.37 2.93 6.92
C ALA A 75 -28.39 2.18 6.01
N LEU A 76 -28.80 1.86 4.78
CA LEU A 76 -27.94 1.23 3.79
C LEU A 76 -26.76 2.13 3.39
N LYS A 77 -26.98 3.45 3.24
CA LYS A 77 -25.89 4.42 2.98
C LYS A 77 -24.87 4.44 4.12
N ALA A 78 -25.32 4.49 5.37
CA ALA A 78 -24.44 4.47 6.54
C ALA A 78 -23.66 3.15 6.65
N ALA A 79 -24.33 2.00 6.43
CA ALA A 79 -23.69 0.69 6.43
C ALA A 79 -22.62 0.56 5.33
N LYS A 80 -22.90 1.08 4.13
CA LYS A 80 -21.91 1.10 3.05
C LYS A 80 -20.71 1.97 3.42
N ALA A 81 -20.95 3.18 3.95
CA ALA A 81 -19.88 4.08 4.34
C ALA A 81 -19.01 3.50 5.47
N TRP A 82 -19.62 2.76 6.41
CA TRP A 82 -18.90 1.99 7.43
C TRP A 82 -17.97 0.95 6.80
N SER A 83 -18.47 0.16 5.84
CA SER A 83 -17.64 -0.84 5.14
C SER A 83 -16.50 -0.20 4.36
N ASP A 84 -16.74 0.96 3.73
CA ASP A 84 -15.72 1.69 2.98
C ASP A 84 -14.58 2.21 3.88
N VAL A 85 -14.87 2.72 5.09
CA VAL A 85 -13.81 3.12 6.04
C VAL A 85 -13.09 1.91 6.65
N ARG A 86 -13.82 0.82 6.95
CA ARG A 86 -13.23 -0.43 7.46
C ARG A 86 -12.15 -0.98 6.56
N LYS A 87 -12.32 -0.90 5.23
CA LYS A 87 -11.30 -1.33 4.28
C LYS A 87 -9.91 -0.76 4.59
N TYR A 88 -9.82 0.52 4.95
CA TYR A 88 -8.53 1.17 5.23
C TYR A 88 -8.02 0.85 6.64
N TRP A 89 -8.91 0.67 7.61
CA TRP A 89 -8.53 0.15 8.92
C TRP A 89 -7.88 -1.24 8.80
N GLU A 90 -8.55 -2.19 8.13
CA GLU A 90 -8.07 -3.55 7.92
C GLU A 90 -6.72 -3.58 7.17
N GLN A 91 -6.56 -2.70 6.16
CA GLN A 91 -5.30 -2.55 5.45
C GLN A 91 -4.17 -1.98 6.32
N SER A 92 -4.51 -1.27 7.41
CA SER A 92 -3.54 -0.73 8.35
C SER A 92 -3.04 -1.72 9.40
N GLU A 93 -3.68 -2.90 9.51
CA GLU A 93 -3.39 -3.84 10.60
C GLU A 93 -1.98 -4.44 10.53
N ALA A 94 -1.36 -4.44 9.34
CA ALA A 94 0.04 -4.83 9.18
C ALA A 94 1.03 -3.89 9.91
N PHE A 95 0.56 -2.74 10.39
CA PHE A 95 1.38 -1.70 11.01
C PHE A 95 0.70 -1.00 12.20
N LEU A 96 0.08 -1.78 13.09
CA LEU A 96 -0.45 -1.34 14.39
C LEU A 96 0.64 -1.08 15.45
N TYR A 97 1.80 -0.56 15.04
CA TYR A 97 2.83 -0.05 15.93
C TYR A 97 2.86 1.48 15.90
N GLY A 98 3.70 2.09 16.74
CA GLY A 98 3.77 3.55 16.81
C GLY A 98 2.48 4.16 17.39
N PRO A 99 1.93 5.26 16.82
CA PRO A 99 0.78 5.95 17.38
C PRO A 99 -0.47 5.07 17.60
N ALA A 100 -0.72 4.09 16.71
CA ALA A 100 -1.86 3.19 16.85
C ALA A 100 -1.82 2.41 18.17
N ALA A 101 -0.63 1.96 18.59
CA ALA A 101 -0.42 1.27 19.87
C ALA A 101 -0.28 2.24 21.04
N PHE A 102 0.54 3.29 20.92
CA PHE A 102 0.86 4.19 22.04
C PHE A 102 -0.31 5.04 22.52
N ALA A 103 -1.24 5.36 21.61
CA ALA A 103 -2.46 6.08 21.94
C ALA A 103 -3.67 5.14 22.14
N SER A 104 -3.43 3.83 22.20
CA SER A 104 -4.48 2.80 22.35
C SER A 104 -5.62 2.96 21.33
N LEU A 105 -5.29 3.31 20.09
CA LEU A 105 -6.30 3.54 19.06
C LEU A 105 -6.95 2.22 18.64
N ASP A 106 -6.18 1.15 18.52
CA ASP A 106 -6.67 -0.19 18.19
C ASP A 106 -7.81 -0.67 19.10
N PRO A 107 -7.62 -0.81 20.42
CA PRO A 107 -8.71 -1.22 21.30
C PRO A 107 -9.86 -0.20 21.37
N ASN A 108 -9.60 1.08 21.11
CA ASN A 108 -10.67 2.10 21.12
C ASN A 108 -11.50 2.11 19.83
N LEU A 109 -10.93 1.71 18.70
CA LEU A 109 -11.58 1.74 17.39
C LEU A 109 -12.17 0.39 16.99
N ASP A 110 -11.57 -0.73 17.42
CA ASP A 110 -11.91 -2.06 16.91
C ASP A 110 -11.85 -3.18 17.96
N SER A 111 -12.28 -2.89 19.19
CA SER A 111 -12.41 -3.94 20.20
C SER A 111 -13.40 -5.03 19.79
N TRP A 112 -12.95 -6.28 19.91
CA TRP A 112 -13.77 -7.48 19.78
C TRP A 112 -13.36 -8.53 20.84
N PRO A 113 -14.30 -9.22 21.51
CA PRO A 113 -15.75 -9.08 21.40
C PRO A 113 -16.30 -7.86 22.14
N LEU A 114 -17.51 -7.43 21.76
CA LEU A 114 -18.26 -6.40 22.46
C LEU A 114 -18.93 -6.96 23.73
N ASP A 115 -19.03 -6.12 24.77
CA ASP A 115 -19.87 -6.43 25.94
C ASP A 115 -21.35 -6.18 25.60
N GLN A 116 -22.02 -7.24 25.15
CA GLN A 116 -23.43 -7.20 24.74
C GLN A 116 -24.36 -6.83 25.90
N ALA A 117 -24.06 -7.27 27.14
CA ALA A 117 -24.90 -6.98 28.29
C ALA A 117 -24.88 -5.48 28.65
N GLN A 118 -23.71 -4.84 28.54
CA GLN A 118 -23.59 -3.39 28.72
C GLN A 118 -24.29 -2.62 27.59
N LEU A 119 -24.15 -3.05 26.33
CA LEU A 119 -24.83 -2.42 25.20
C LEU A 119 -26.36 -2.51 25.33
N ASP A 120 -26.90 -3.69 25.67
CA ASP A 120 -28.33 -3.88 25.91
C ASP A 120 -28.86 -2.98 27.03
N THR A 121 -28.07 -2.82 28.10
CA THR A 121 -28.41 -1.96 29.24
C THR A 121 -28.45 -0.49 28.80
N LEU A 122 -27.48 -0.05 28.00
CA LEU A 122 -27.43 1.32 27.47
C LEU A 122 -28.60 1.60 26.51
N ILE A 123 -28.90 0.70 25.58
CA ILE A 123 -30.01 0.88 24.63
C ILE A 123 -31.36 0.98 25.35
N LYS A 124 -31.55 0.22 26.43
CA LYS A 124 -32.77 0.30 27.26
C LYS A 124 -32.89 1.59 28.07
N SER A 125 -31.79 2.30 28.34
CA SER A 125 -31.83 3.53 29.14
C SER A 125 -32.08 4.80 28.31
N VAL A 126 -31.87 4.73 26.98
CA VAL A 126 -32.07 5.85 26.05
C VAL A 126 -33.37 5.77 25.24
N ASN A 127 -34.09 4.64 25.32
CA ASN A 127 -35.44 4.46 24.77
C ASN A 127 -36.49 4.55 25.87
#